data_AF-A0A2G9SP08-F1
#
_entry.id   AF-A0A2G9SP08-F1
#
_cell.length_a   1.000
_cell.length_b   1.000
_cell.length_c   1.000
_cell.angle_alpha   90.00
_cell.angle_beta   90.00
_cell.angle_gamma   90.00
#
_symmetry.space_group_name_H-M   'P 1'
#
loop_
_entity.id
_entity.type
_entity.pdbx_description
1 polymer ?
#
loop_
_entity_poly.entity_id
_entity_poly.type
_entity_poly.pdbx_seq_one_letter_code
_entity_poly.pdbx_strand_id
1 'polypeptide(L)'
;EDSWHVAKLVKSYLQQHNIPQREVVDTTGLNQSHLSQHLNKGTPMKTQKRAALYTWYVAKQREVARQFTHAGHTLMTDDISCDEVPNKKMRRNRFKWGPASQHILFQAYERQKNPSKEEREALVEEYRALPART
;
A
#
# COMPACT_ATOMS: atom_id res chain seq x y z
N GLU A 1 17.37 -11.02 16.96
CA GLU A 1 16.03 -10.92 16.36
C GLU A 1 15.88 -11.95 15.26
N ASP A 2 14.79 -12.69 15.24
CA ASP A 2 14.55 -13.68 14.20
C ASP A 2 14.13 -12.97 12.90
N SER A 3 15.01 -13.03 11.90
CA SER A 3 14.84 -12.36 10.62
C SER A 3 13.53 -12.73 9.91
N TRP A 4 12.99 -13.93 10.18
CA TRP A 4 11.76 -14.39 9.56
C TRP A 4 10.52 -13.81 10.25
N HIS A 5 10.57 -13.60 11.57
CA HIS A 5 9.49 -12.92 12.29
C HIS A 5 9.31 -11.49 11.77
N VAL A 6 10.40 -10.75 11.57
CA VAL A 6 10.34 -9.39 11.01
C VAL A 6 9.80 -9.40 9.57
N ALA A 7 10.19 -10.39 8.76
CA ALA A 7 9.67 -10.53 7.40
C ALA A 7 8.14 -10.73 7.36
N LYS A 8 7.58 -11.50 8.31
CA LYS A 8 6.12 -11.64 8.45
C LYS A 8 5.44 -10.33 8.81
N LEU A 9 6.01 -9.55 9.74
CA LEU A 9 5.47 -8.23 10.11
C LEU A 9 5.45 -7.28 8.91
N VAL A 10 6.55 -7.21 8.17
CA VAL A 10 6.64 -6.40 6.95
C VAL A 10 5.63 -6.87 5.90
N LYS A 11 5.49 -8.19 5.69
CA LYS A 11 4.51 -8.75 4.76
C LYS A 11 3.08 -8.37 5.13
N SER A 12 2.68 -8.56 6.39
CA SER A 12 1.35 -8.22 6.86
C SER A 12 1.06 -6.73 6.67
N TYR A 13 2.02 -5.87 6.97
CA TYR A 13 1.90 -4.43 6.76
C TYR A 13 1.69 -4.05 5.29
N LEU A 14 2.48 -4.65 4.37
CA LEU A 14 2.30 -4.42 2.93
C LEU A 14 0.90 -4.83 2.46
N GLN A 15 0.38 -5.94 2.97
CA GLN A 15 -0.96 -6.42 2.63
C GLN A 15 -2.06 -5.53 3.18
N GLN A 16 -1.96 -5.12 4.45
CA GLN A 16 -2.92 -4.26 5.13
C GLN A 16 -3.06 -2.89 4.43
N HIS A 17 -1.93 -2.31 4.01
CA HIS A 17 -1.91 -0.99 3.37
C HIS A 17 -1.94 -1.04 1.84
N ASN A 18 -2.18 -2.22 1.24
CA ASN A 18 -2.18 -2.43 -0.21
C ASN A 18 -0.90 -1.90 -0.90
N ILE A 19 0.25 -1.98 -0.24
CA ILE A 19 1.53 -1.48 -0.76
C ILE A 19 2.14 -2.53 -1.68
N PRO A 20 2.42 -2.21 -2.96
CA PRO A 20 3.01 -3.17 -3.88
C PRO A 20 4.48 -3.44 -3.55
N GLN A 21 4.92 -4.70 -3.60
CA GLN A 21 6.34 -5.06 -3.42
C GLN A 21 7.29 -4.30 -4.37
N ARG A 22 6.80 -3.88 -5.55
CA ARG A 22 7.58 -3.07 -6.50
C ARG A 22 8.06 -1.77 -5.86
N GLU A 23 7.24 -1.10 -5.07
CA GLU A 23 7.61 0.16 -4.42
C GLU A 23 8.80 -0.02 -3.47
N VAL A 24 8.83 -1.14 -2.75
CA VAL A 24 9.97 -1.54 -1.91
C VAL A 24 11.21 -1.71 -2.78
N VAL A 25 11.10 -2.47 -3.87
CA VAL A 25 12.20 -2.74 -4.81
C VAL A 25 12.76 -1.45 -5.43
N ASP A 26 11.88 -0.58 -5.91
CA ASP A 26 12.24 0.67 -6.58
C ASP A 26 12.99 1.62 -5.62
N THR A 27 12.62 1.63 -4.34
CA THR A 27 13.23 2.51 -3.32
C THR A 27 14.50 1.92 -2.71
N THR A 28 14.50 0.62 -2.43
CA THR A 28 15.59 -0.06 -1.71
C THR A 28 16.67 -0.64 -2.62
N GLY A 29 16.39 -0.79 -3.92
CA GLY A 29 17.26 -1.47 -4.87
C GLY A 29 17.36 -2.99 -4.64
N LEU A 30 16.49 -3.57 -3.82
CA LEU A 30 16.47 -5.01 -3.55
C LEU A 30 15.98 -5.79 -4.77
N ASN A 31 16.50 -7.00 -4.96
CA ASN A 31 16.01 -7.87 -6.03
C ASN A 31 14.57 -8.34 -5.73
N GLN A 32 13.68 -8.20 -6.69
CA GLN A 32 12.25 -8.52 -6.54
C GLN A 32 12.00 -9.98 -6.15
N SER A 33 12.59 -10.93 -6.86
CA SER A 33 12.42 -12.36 -6.59
C SER A 33 12.95 -12.72 -5.20
N HIS A 34 14.12 -12.21 -4.84
CA HIS A 34 14.73 -12.48 -3.54
C HIS A 34 13.96 -11.84 -2.38
N LEU A 35 13.45 -10.62 -2.56
CA LEU A 35 12.56 -9.97 -1.59
C LEU A 35 11.27 -10.78 -1.41
N SER A 36 10.64 -11.21 -2.51
CA SER A 36 9.43 -12.03 -2.45
C SER A 36 9.66 -13.36 -1.73
N GLN A 37 10.77 -14.04 -2.01
CA GLN A 37 11.16 -15.28 -1.33
C GLN A 37 11.42 -15.05 0.16
N HIS A 38 12.12 -13.97 0.52
CA HIS A 38 12.35 -13.61 1.91
C HIS A 38 11.06 -13.35 2.67
N LEU A 39 10.10 -12.63 2.07
CA LEU A 39 8.82 -12.28 2.71
C LEU A 39 7.80 -13.43 2.75
N ASN A 40 7.81 -14.33 1.76
CA ASN A 40 6.82 -15.42 1.66
C ASN A 40 7.32 -16.78 2.12
N LYS A 41 8.62 -17.06 1.99
CA LYS A 41 9.21 -18.38 2.24
C LYS A 41 10.30 -18.37 3.33
N GLY A 42 10.67 -17.21 3.85
CA GLY A 42 11.70 -17.09 4.89
C GLY A 42 13.11 -17.36 4.39
N THR A 43 13.34 -17.19 3.09
CA THR A 43 14.68 -17.30 2.52
C THR A 43 15.63 -16.32 3.23
N PRO A 44 16.79 -16.78 3.73
CA PRO A 44 17.71 -15.92 4.46
C PRO A 44 18.18 -14.78 3.56
N MET A 45 18.18 -13.58 4.12
CA MET A 45 18.61 -12.36 3.45
C MET A 45 19.82 -11.79 4.17
N LYS A 46 20.80 -11.25 3.44
CA LYS A 46 22.01 -10.63 4.04
C LYS A 46 21.67 -9.42 4.90
N THR A 47 22.41 -9.21 5.98
CA THR A 47 22.19 -8.11 6.95
C THR A 47 22.09 -6.73 6.31
N GLN A 48 22.97 -6.40 5.37
CA GLN A 48 22.92 -5.12 4.64
C GLN A 48 21.60 -4.94 3.86
N LYS A 49 21.12 -5.99 3.20
CA LYS A 49 19.84 -5.97 2.47
C LYS A 49 18.65 -5.84 3.41
N ARG A 50 18.71 -6.51 4.57
CA ARG A 50 17.70 -6.39 5.63
C ARG A 50 17.66 -4.98 6.20
N ALA A 51 18.81 -4.35 6.43
CA ALA A 51 18.89 -2.97 6.90
C ALA A 51 18.20 -2.01 5.92
N ALA A 52 18.41 -2.15 4.61
CA ALA A 52 17.70 -1.37 3.61
C ALA A 52 16.17 -1.57 3.67
N LEU A 53 15.72 -2.82 3.84
CA LEU A 53 14.29 -3.15 4.00
C LEU A 53 13.69 -2.52 5.27
N TYR A 54 14.40 -2.59 6.41
CA TYR A 54 13.90 -2.09 7.69
C TYR A 54 13.87 -0.56 7.72
N THR A 55 14.89 0.10 7.18
CA THR A 55 14.91 1.55 7.02
C THR A 55 13.73 2.02 6.17
N TRP A 56 13.48 1.33 5.03
CA TRP A 56 12.32 1.63 4.19
C TRP A 56 11.00 1.41 4.94
N TYR A 57 10.88 0.31 5.68
CA TYR A 57 9.66 -0.02 6.44
C TYR A 57 9.30 1.08 7.45
N VAL A 58 10.26 1.54 8.26
CA VAL A 58 10.04 2.60 9.24
C VAL A 58 9.70 3.93 8.57
N ALA A 59 10.38 4.28 7.47
CA ALA A 59 10.07 5.47 6.69
C ALA A 59 8.64 5.40 6.12
N LYS A 60 8.23 4.23 5.60
CA LYS A 60 6.91 4.02 5.02
C LYS A 60 5.80 4.10 6.06
N GLN A 61 6.01 3.57 7.27
CA GLN A 61 5.07 3.72 8.38
C GLN A 61 4.76 5.19 8.69
N ARG A 62 5.78 6.05 8.71
CA ARG A 62 5.61 7.49 8.93
C ARG A 62 4.88 8.17 7.77
N GLU A 63 5.18 7.79 6.53
CA GLU A 63 4.48 8.30 5.34
C GLU A 63 2.99 7.97 5.38
N VAL A 64 2.65 6.70 5.62
CA VAL A 64 1.25 6.25 5.68
C VAL A 64 0.51 6.94 6.83
N ALA A 65 1.12 7.07 8.01
CA ALA A 65 0.52 7.81 9.14
C ALA A 65 0.26 9.28 8.80
N ARG A 66 1.17 9.94 8.05
CA ARG A 66 0.95 11.31 7.56
C ARG A 66 -0.20 11.41 6.57
N GLN A 67 -0.36 10.43 5.68
CA GLN A 67 -1.49 10.42 4.74
C GLN A 67 -2.84 10.36 5.46
N PHE A 68 -2.96 9.59 6.55
CA PHE A 68 -4.19 9.56 7.35
C PHE A 68 -4.48 10.88 8.09
N THR A 69 -3.45 11.61 8.50
CA THR A 69 -3.61 12.90 9.20
C THR A 69 -3.86 14.08 8.24
N HIS A 70 -3.41 13.98 6.99
CA HIS A 70 -3.52 15.06 5.99
C HIS A 70 -4.52 14.75 4.85
N ALA A 71 -5.23 13.60 4.90
CA ALA A 71 -6.21 13.21 3.87
C ALA A 71 -7.33 14.24 3.65
N GLY A 72 -7.55 15.18 4.57
CA GLY A 72 -8.47 16.30 4.41
C GLY A 72 -7.91 17.52 3.66
N HIS A 73 -6.57 17.65 3.49
CA HIS A 73 -5.93 18.84 2.92
C HIS A 73 -5.43 18.69 1.48
N THR A 74 -5.26 17.46 0.97
CA THR A 74 -4.66 17.20 -0.35
C THR A 74 -5.53 17.63 -1.54
N LEU A 75 -6.78 18.09 -1.32
CA LEU A 75 -7.61 18.59 -2.42
C LEU A 75 -7.30 20.04 -2.85
N MET A 76 -6.39 20.76 -2.17
CA MET A 76 -6.22 22.22 -2.36
C MET A 76 -4.78 22.71 -2.63
N THR A 77 -3.80 21.83 -2.82
CA THR A 77 -2.39 22.24 -3.06
C THR A 77 -1.79 21.56 -4.28
N ASP A 78 -2.39 21.81 -5.46
CA ASP A 78 -1.68 21.60 -6.75
C ASP A 78 -0.88 22.85 -7.16
N ASP A 79 -1.04 23.98 -6.45
CA ASP A 79 -0.34 25.23 -6.72
C ASP A 79 0.31 25.72 -5.43
N ILE A 80 1.63 25.58 -5.32
CA ILE A 80 2.61 26.40 -4.56
C ILE A 80 3.87 25.52 -4.34
N SER A 81 4.78 25.65 -5.31
CA SER A 81 6.25 25.70 -5.17
C SER A 81 6.89 24.97 -3.97
N CYS A 82 7.58 23.86 -4.25
CA CYS A 82 8.82 23.53 -3.54
C CYS A 82 9.85 23.02 -4.57
N ASP A 83 10.96 23.74 -4.59
CA ASP A 83 12.10 23.68 -5.48
C ASP A 83 12.88 22.34 -5.40
N GLU A 84 13.48 21.94 -6.53
CA GLU A 84 14.69 21.10 -6.65
C GLU A 84 14.72 19.70 -5.97
N VAL A 85 14.09 18.72 -6.63
CA VAL A 85 14.67 17.37 -6.72
C VAL A 85 14.44 16.86 -8.14
N PRO A 86 15.44 16.33 -8.88
CA PRO A 86 15.23 15.70 -10.16
C PRO A 86 14.40 14.43 -9.94
N ASN A 87 13.08 14.60 -9.92
CA ASN A 87 12.15 13.56 -9.56
C ASN A 87 12.08 12.61 -10.75
N LYS A 88 12.99 11.62 -10.76
CA LYS A 88 12.95 10.46 -11.67
C LYS A 88 11.51 9.98 -11.69
N LYS A 89 10.79 10.28 -12.77
CA LYS A 89 9.33 10.10 -12.94
C LYS A 89 8.81 8.94 -12.07
N MET A 90 8.40 9.25 -10.85
CA MET A 90 8.00 8.23 -9.88
C MET A 90 6.74 7.59 -10.42
N ARG A 91 6.83 6.33 -10.85
CA ARG A 91 5.70 5.63 -11.44
C ARG A 91 4.61 5.50 -10.39
N ARG A 92 3.48 6.20 -10.61
CA ARG A 92 2.29 6.11 -9.77
C ARG A 92 1.92 4.64 -9.50
N ASN A 93 1.47 4.38 -8.28
CA ASN A 93 1.04 3.05 -7.88
C ASN A 93 -0.20 2.64 -8.65
N ARG A 94 -0.18 1.40 -9.19
CA ARG A 94 -1.35 0.81 -9.83
C ARG A 94 -2.33 0.42 -8.74
N PHE A 95 -3.56 0.93 -8.85
CA PHE A 95 -4.65 0.57 -7.93
C PHE A 95 -4.88 -0.94 -7.89
N LYS A 96 -5.14 -1.46 -6.69
CA LYS A 96 -5.39 -2.87 -6.41
C LYS A 96 -6.63 -2.95 -5.53
N TRP A 97 -7.60 -3.76 -5.94
CA TRP A 97 -8.72 -4.11 -5.08
C TRP A 97 -8.20 -5.00 -3.95
N GLY A 98 -8.29 -4.50 -2.72
CA GLY A 98 -8.00 -5.30 -1.53
C GLY A 98 -9.06 -6.39 -1.34
N PRO A 99 -8.75 -7.48 -0.59
CA PRO A 99 -9.66 -8.60 -0.40
C PRO A 99 -11.00 -8.19 0.24
N ALA A 100 -10.99 -7.21 1.14
CA ALA A 100 -12.21 -6.67 1.75
C ALA A 100 -13.11 -5.98 0.70
N SER A 101 -12.53 -5.13 -0.16
CA SER A 101 -13.27 -4.46 -1.24
C SER A 101 -13.79 -5.46 -2.26
N GLN A 102 -13.00 -6.47 -2.63
CA GLN A 102 -13.43 -7.53 -3.55
C GLN A 102 -14.63 -8.29 -3.00
N HIS A 103 -14.62 -8.65 -1.71
CA HIS A 103 -15.75 -9.35 -1.09
C HIS A 103 -17.06 -8.56 -1.21
N ILE A 104 -17.01 -7.25 -0.95
CA ILE A 104 -18.18 -6.37 -1.08
C ILE A 104 -18.64 -6.29 -2.54
N LEU A 105 -17.70 -6.12 -3.49
CA LEU A 105 -18.02 -6.11 -4.92
C LEU A 105 -18.68 -7.41 -5.38
N PHE A 106 -18.21 -8.56 -4.90
CA PHE A 106 -18.82 -9.86 -5.20
C PHE A 106 -20.24 -9.96 -4.64
N GLN A 107 -20.44 -9.59 -3.37
CA GLN A 107 -21.78 -9.60 -2.79
C GLN A 107 -22.75 -8.62 -3.49
N ALA A 108 -22.27 -7.45 -3.90
CA ALA A 108 -23.07 -6.49 -4.66
C ALA A 108 -23.45 -7.04 -6.04
N TYR A 109 -22.50 -7.69 -6.72
CA TYR A 109 -22.71 -8.32 -8.02
C TYR A 109 -23.71 -9.49 -7.95
N GLU A 110 -23.68 -10.30 -6.89
CA GLU A 110 -24.64 -11.38 -6.68
C GLU A 110 -26.07 -10.85 -6.49
N ARG A 111 -26.22 -9.71 -5.80
CA ARG A 111 -27.52 -9.03 -5.65
C ARG A 111 -28.00 -8.45 -6.97
N GLN A 112 -27.11 -7.80 -7.72
CA GLN A 112 -27.46 -7.13 -8.96
C GLN A 112 -26.24 -7.03 -9.90
N LYS A 113 -26.29 -7.77 -11.01
CA LYS A 113 -25.18 -7.83 -11.98
C LYS A 113 -24.98 -6.53 -12.76
N ASN A 114 -26.05 -5.74 -12.94
CA ASN A 114 -26.05 -4.48 -13.67
C ASN A 114 -26.58 -3.32 -12.80
N PRO A 115 -25.78 -2.81 -11.85
CA PRO A 115 -26.16 -1.66 -11.05
C PRO A 115 -26.10 -0.36 -11.87
N SER A 116 -27.01 0.57 -11.57
CA SER A 116 -27.04 1.92 -12.13
C SER A 116 -25.84 2.75 -11.65
N LYS A 117 -25.60 3.92 -12.25
CA LYS A 117 -24.48 4.80 -11.86
C LYS A 117 -24.62 5.27 -10.40
N GLU A 118 -25.83 5.62 -10.00
CA GLU A 118 -26.14 6.09 -8.63
C GLU A 118 -25.95 4.99 -7.59
N GLU A 119 -26.35 3.75 -7.91
CA GLU A 119 -26.12 2.60 -7.04
C GLU A 119 -24.63 2.27 -6.89
N ARG A 120 -23.83 2.47 -7.95
CA ARG A 120 -22.36 2.31 -7.86
C ARG A 120 -21.73 3.36 -6.96
N GLU A 121 -22.19 4.60 -7.02
CA GLU A 121 -21.68 5.70 -6.18
C GLU A 121 -22.08 5.50 -4.71
N ALA A 122 -23.31 5.04 -4.45
CA ALA A 122 -23.78 4.68 -3.11
C ALA A 122 -22.92 3.56 -2.47
N LEU A 123 -22.56 2.52 -3.22
CA LEU A 123 -21.65 1.46 -2.73
C LEU A 123 -20.25 1.98 -2.38
N VAL A 124 -19.75 2.98 -3.13
CA VAL A 124 -18.45 3.61 -2.87
C VAL A 124 -18.52 4.48 -1.61
N GLU A 125 -19.61 5.23 -1.42
CA GLU A 125 -19.85 6.08 -0.26
C GLU A 125 -20.01 5.25 1.02
N GLU A 126 -20.85 4.20 0.98
CA GLU A 126 -21.02 3.26 2.08
C GLU A 126 -19.68 2.64 2.48
N TYR A 127 -18.87 2.22 1.50
CA TYR A 127 -17.56 1.62 1.77
C TYR A 127 -16.55 2.60 2.38
N ARG A 128 -16.57 3.87 1.94
CA ARG A 128 -15.72 4.93 2.52
C ARG A 128 -16.16 5.31 3.93
N ALA A 129 -17.45 5.20 4.23
CA ALA A 129 -18.05 5.52 5.52
C ALA A 129 -17.92 4.39 6.55
N LEU A 130 -17.63 3.16 6.13
CA LEU A 130 -17.28 2.10 7.07
C LEU A 130 -16.04 2.53 7.87
N PRO A 131 -16.09 2.51 9.21
CA PRO A 131 -14.93 2.87 10.03
C PRO A 131 -13.77 1.97 9.61
N ALA A 132 -12.61 2.56 9.33
CA ALA A 132 -11.38 1.85 9.06
C ALA A 132 -11.15 0.89 10.24
N ARG A 133 -11.55 -0.38 10.09
CA ARG A 133 -11.45 -1.39 11.14
C ARG A 133 -9.96 -1.52 11.44
N THR A 134 -9.60 -0.98 12.60
CA THR A 134 -8.30 -1.03 13.28
C THR A 134 -7.75 -2.44 13.33
#